data_AF-A0A0N0MC24-F1
#
_entry.id   AF-A0A0N0MC24-F1
#
_cell.length_a   1.000
_cell.length_b   1.000
_cell.length_c   1.000
_cell.angle_alpha   90.00
_cell.angle_beta   90.00
_cell.angle_gamma   90.00
#
_symmetry.space_group_name_H-M   'P 1'
#
loop_
_entity.id
_entity.type
_entity.pdbx_description
1 polymer ?
#
loop_
_entity_poly.entity_id
_entity_poly.type
_entity_poly.pdbx_seq_one_letter_code
_entity_poly.pdbx_strand_id
1 'polypeptide(L)'
;MTLNLPKDIETLVLARVESGDFASAEEALRDAMKPWLDAEHSRQQKLRSIKAKIAEGDADPVDLTPAEVASRLDKLAETLTTRA
;
A
#
# COMPACT_ATOMS: atom_id res chain seq x y z
N MET A 1 2.95 -28.57 -0.61
CA MET A 1 3.35 -27.81 -1.82
C MET A 1 4.85 -27.77 -1.82
N THR A 2 5.50 -28.25 -2.87
CA THR A 2 6.97 -28.27 -3.00
C THR A 2 7.42 -27.01 -3.73
N LEU A 3 8.23 -26.20 -3.06
CA LEU A 3 8.87 -25.01 -3.62
C LEU A 3 10.36 -25.33 -3.79
N ASN A 4 10.91 -25.11 -4.99
CA ASN A 4 12.36 -25.15 -5.16
C ASN A 4 12.95 -23.83 -4.67
N LEU A 5 13.61 -23.89 -3.51
CA LEU A 5 14.33 -22.76 -2.96
C LEU A 5 15.75 -22.71 -3.54
N PRO A 6 16.29 -21.51 -3.78
CA PRO A 6 17.71 -21.32 -3.97
C PRO A 6 18.52 -21.90 -2.79
N LYS A 7 19.68 -22.49 -3.07
CA LYS A 7 20.50 -23.21 -2.08
C LYS A 7 20.93 -22.35 -0.89
N ASP A 8 21.20 -21.09 -1.13
CA ASP A 8 21.53 -20.08 -0.12
C ASP A 8 20.37 -19.85 0.86
N ILE A 9 19.14 -19.74 0.35
CA ILE A 9 17.95 -19.61 1.19
C ILE A 9 17.67 -20.89 1.97
N GLU A 10 17.81 -22.06 1.33
CA GLU A 10 17.65 -23.36 1.99
C GLU A 10 18.63 -23.50 3.17
N THR A 11 19.90 -23.14 2.96
CA THR A 11 20.93 -23.14 4.02
C THR A 11 20.55 -22.22 5.18
N LEU A 12 20.06 -21.01 4.90
CA LEU A 12 19.64 -20.06 5.92
C LEU A 12 18.43 -20.57 6.73
N VAL A 13 17.44 -21.17 6.06
CA VAL A 13 16.24 -21.71 6.72
C VAL A 13 16.63 -22.89 7.62
N LEU A 14 17.48 -23.80 7.14
CA LEU A 14 17.94 -24.94 7.95
C LEU A 14 18.73 -24.47 9.17
N ALA A 15 19.64 -23.51 9.02
CA ALA A 15 20.40 -22.96 10.14
C ALA A 15 19.51 -22.34 11.25
N ARG A 16 18.37 -21.74 10.86
CA ARG A 16 17.38 -21.17 11.79
C ARG A 16 16.54 -22.23 12.51
N VAL A 17 16.37 -23.41 11.91
CA VAL A 17 15.73 -24.54 12.57
C VAL A 17 16.72 -25.21 13.53
N GLU A 18 17.97 -25.40 13.09
CA GLU A 18 19.04 -25.97 13.90
C GLU A 18 19.40 -25.12 15.13
N SER A 19 19.26 -23.79 15.06
CA SER A 19 19.43 -22.90 16.21
C SER A 19 18.32 -23.05 17.27
N GLY A 20 17.21 -23.71 16.92
CA GLY A 20 16.03 -23.83 17.77
C GLY A 20 15.11 -22.59 17.73
N ASP A 21 15.37 -21.62 16.84
CA ASP A 21 14.50 -20.44 16.67
C ASP A 21 13.12 -20.83 16.12
N PHE A 22 13.05 -21.94 15.35
CA PHE A 22 11.82 -22.45 14.73
C PHE A 22 11.75 -23.98 14.84
N ALA A 23 10.53 -24.52 14.96
CA ALA A 23 10.31 -25.96 15.05
C ALA A 23 10.37 -26.67 13.69
N SER A 24 10.18 -25.93 12.58
CA SER A 24 10.31 -26.47 11.22
C SER A 24 10.69 -25.41 10.19
N ALA A 25 11.15 -25.87 9.02
CA ALA A 25 11.47 -25.02 7.89
C ALA A 25 10.24 -24.26 7.36
N GLU A 26 9.04 -24.86 7.41
CA GLU A 26 7.81 -24.19 6.98
C GLU A 26 7.39 -23.07 7.94
N GLU A 27 7.64 -23.24 9.24
CA GLU A 27 7.40 -22.19 10.23
C GLU A 27 8.33 -21.00 9.99
N ALA A 28 9.63 -21.26 9.80
CA ALA A 28 10.62 -20.24 9.48
C ALA A 28 10.28 -19.48 8.18
N LEU A 29 9.85 -20.20 7.13
CA LEU A 29 9.42 -19.60 5.87
C LEU A 29 8.14 -18.76 6.03
N ARG A 30 7.15 -19.25 6.78
CA ARG A 30 5.91 -18.50 7.03
C ARG A 30 6.23 -17.21 7.76
N ASP A 31 7.09 -17.24 8.77
CA ASP A 31 7.50 -16.06 9.51
C ASP A 31 8.22 -15.05 8.62
N ALA A 32 9.19 -15.52 7.82
CA ALA A 32 9.90 -14.69 6.86
C ALA A 32 8.99 -14.05 5.80
N MET A 33 7.87 -14.70 5.44
CA MET A 33 6.89 -14.18 4.49
C MET A 33 5.91 -13.16 5.08
N LYS A 34 5.72 -13.10 6.41
CA LYS A 34 4.74 -12.19 7.05
C LYS A 34 4.92 -10.73 6.62
N PRO A 35 6.13 -10.12 6.66
CA PRO A 35 6.30 -8.72 6.29
C PRO A 35 5.93 -8.46 4.83
N TRP A 36 6.21 -9.42 3.94
CA TRP A 36 5.82 -9.31 2.53
C TRP A 36 4.30 -9.38 2.35
N LEU A 37 3.63 -10.30 3.05
CA LEU A 37 2.16 -10.41 3.01
C LEU A 37 1.49 -9.13 3.53
N ASP A 38 1.99 -8.56 4.63
CA ASP A 38 1.48 -7.31 5.20
C ASP A 38 1.69 -6.12 4.25
N ALA A 39 2.85 -6.05 3.62
CA ALA A 39 3.15 -5.05 2.60
C ALA A 39 2.24 -5.19 1.37
N GLU A 40 2.01 -6.42 0.91
CA GLU A 40 1.13 -6.70 -0.23
C GLU A 40 -0.32 -6.33 0.10
N HIS A 41 -0.80 -6.69 1.29
CA HIS A 41 -2.14 -6.30 1.74
C HIS A 41 -2.30 -4.77 1.80
N SER A 42 -1.30 -4.07 2.35
CA SER A 42 -1.28 -2.59 2.39
C SER A 42 -1.25 -1.98 0.99
N ARG A 43 -0.48 -2.56 0.06
CA ARG A 43 -0.41 -2.13 -1.34
C ARG A 43 -1.78 -2.28 -2.01
N GLN A 44 -2.45 -3.41 -1.79
CA GLN A 44 -3.79 -3.67 -2.33
C GLN A 44 -4.84 -2.70 -1.76
N GLN A 45 -4.77 -2.38 -0.47
CA GLN A 45 -5.64 -1.37 0.15
C GLN A 45 -5.43 0.02 -0.48
N LYS A 46 -4.17 0.45 -0.65
CA LYS A 46 -3.85 1.73 -1.31
C LYS A 46 -4.38 1.77 -2.74
N LEU A 47 -4.19 0.70 -3.51
CA LEU A 47 -4.70 0.61 -4.88
C LEU A 47 -6.23 0.67 -4.93
N ARG A 48 -6.93 -0.01 -4.01
CA ARG A 48 -8.40 0.10 -3.92
C ARG A 48 -8.85 1.52 -3.62
N SER A 49 -8.17 2.21 -2.69
CA SER A 49 -8.49 3.61 -2.36
C SER A 49 -8.27 4.55 -3.55
N ILE A 50 -7.17 4.40 -4.27
CA ILE A 50 -6.88 5.21 -5.47
C ILE A 50 -7.95 4.97 -6.54
N LYS A 51 -8.28 3.70 -6.82
CA LYS A 51 -9.33 3.36 -7.79
C LYS A 51 -10.69 3.94 -7.42
N ALA A 52 -11.03 3.95 -6.13
CA ALA A 52 -12.26 4.56 -5.66
C ALA A 52 -12.28 6.08 -5.89
N LYS A 53 -11.19 6.78 -5.61
CA LYS A 53 -11.07 8.24 -5.86
C LYS A 53 -11.14 8.59 -7.34
N ILE A 54 -10.55 7.76 -8.20
CA ILE A 54 -10.65 7.94 -9.65
C ILE A 54 -12.10 7.77 -10.09
N ALA A 55 -12.77 6.69 -9.65
CA ALA A 55 -14.17 6.47 -9.99
C ALA A 55 -15.11 7.56 -9.46
N GLU A 56 -14.80 8.15 -8.29
CA GLU A 56 -15.51 9.32 -7.76
C GLU A 56 -15.35 10.53 -8.69
N GLY A 57 -14.13 10.82 -9.15
CA GLY A 57 -13.88 11.89 -10.11
C GLY A 57 -14.52 11.64 -11.48
N ASP A 58 -14.45 10.41 -12.00
CA ASP A 58 -15.06 10.02 -13.28
C ASP A 58 -16.60 10.11 -13.24
N ALA A 59 -17.19 9.96 -12.05
CA ALA A 59 -18.63 10.09 -11.83
C ALA A 59 -19.07 11.54 -11.55
N ASP A 60 -18.14 12.48 -11.33
CA ASP A 60 -18.47 13.88 -11.11
C ASP A 60 -19.01 14.48 -12.43
N PRO A 61 -20.25 15.00 -12.45
CA PRO A 61 -20.81 15.60 -13.65
C PRO A 61 -20.18 16.95 -14.03
N VAL A 62 -19.33 17.52 -13.15
CA VAL A 62 -18.72 18.83 -13.35
C VAL A 62 -17.25 18.67 -13.73
N ASP A 63 -16.93 19.04 -14.96
CA ASP A 63 -15.55 19.21 -15.40
C ASP A 63 -15.18 20.71 -15.34
N LEU A 64 -14.17 21.05 -14.53
CA LEU A 64 -13.74 22.43 -14.32
C LEU A 64 -12.45 22.70 -15.07
N THR A 65 -12.42 23.82 -15.78
CA THR A 65 -11.19 24.33 -16.34
C THR A 65 -10.25 24.87 -15.24
N PRO A 66 -8.93 24.88 -15.47
CA PRO A 66 -7.98 25.46 -14.52
C PRO A 66 -8.29 26.91 -14.12
N ALA A 67 -8.85 27.72 -15.03
CA ALA A 67 -9.23 29.10 -14.76
C ALA A 67 -10.41 29.20 -13.77
N GLU A 68 -11.40 28.31 -13.90
CA GLU A 68 -12.54 28.24 -12.98
C GLU A 68 -12.10 27.78 -11.58
N VAL A 69 -11.18 26.83 -11.53
CA VAL A 69 -10.56 26.39 -10.26
C VAL A 69 -9.84 27.55 -9.60
N ALA A 70 -8.99 28.28 -10.32
CA ALA A 70 -8.26 29.43 -9.79
C ALA A 70 -9.21 30.51 -9.25
N SER A 71 -10.21 30.91 -10.05
CA SER A 71 -11.19 31.91 -9.61
C SER A 71 -11.96 31.48 -8.36
N ARG A 72 -12.27 30.19 -8.22
CA ARG A 72 -12.96 29.66 -7.04
C ARG A 72 -12.07 29.65 -5.80
N LEU A 73 -10.78 29.36 -5.96
CA LEU A 73 -9.79 29.42 -4.88
C LEU A 73 -9.54 30.86 -4.41
N ASP A 74 -9.45 31.82 -5.33
CA ASP A 74 -9.28 33.24 -5.00
C ASP A 74 -10.47 33.77 -4.17
N LYS A 75 -11.69 33.45 -4.60
CA LYS A 75 -12.91 33.78 -3.84
C LYS A 75 -12.92 33.17 -2.43
N LEU A 76 -12.46 31.92 -2.30
CA LEU A 76 -12.34 31.27 -0.99
C LEU A 76 -11.32 31.99 -0.11
N ALA A 77 -10.16 32.37 -0.66
CA ALA A 77 -9.15 33.11 0.09
C ALA A 77 -9.69 34.45 0.62
N GLU A 78 -10.38 35.22 -0.22
CA GLU A 78 -11.02 36.49 0.17
C GLU A 78 -12.05 36.32 1.30
N THR A 79 -12.85 35.24 1.27
CA THR A 79 -13.83 34.97 2.33
C THR A 79 -13.18 34.62 3.67
N LEU A 80 -12.01 33.98 3.65
CA LEU A 80 -11.27 33.62 4.86
C LEU A 80 -10.56 34.83 5.47
N THR A 81 -10.02 35.74 4.65
CA THR A 81 -9.35 36.96 5.12
C THR A 81 -10.33 38.00 5.65
N THR A 82 -11.56 38.03 5.13
CA THR A 82 -12.60 38.97 5.59
C THR A 82 -13.24 38.55 6.92
N ARG A 83 -13.05 37.29 7.33
CA ARG A 83 -13.55 36.72 8.60
C ARG A 83 -12.54 36.80 9.76
N ALA A 84 -11.29 37.18 9.47
CA ALA A 84 -10.20 37.37 10.44
C ALA A 84 -10.07 38.84 10.85
#